data_AF-A0A1C9WQF9-F1
#
_entry.id   AF-A0A1C9WQF9-F1
#
_cell.length_a   1.000
_cell.length_b   1.000
_cell.length_c   1.000
_cell.angle_alpha   90.00
_cell.angle_beta   90.00
_cell.angle_gamma   90.00
#
_symmetry.space_group_name_H-M   'P 1'
#
loop_
_entity.id
_entity.type
_entity.pdbx_description
1 polymer ?
#
loop_
_entity_poly.entity_id
_entity_poly.type
_entity_poly.pdbx_seq_one_letter_code
_entity_poly.pdbx_strand_id
1 'polypeptide(L)'
;MSATSPVAHQPHAFTRHLARRITAGVTGGIAGGLVFGVLMAMMGMLPMIASMVGSDSALVGFGIHLVISILIGWGLTVPFSGLLTSYGRAALIGLAYGALWWVLGPLLIMPTMLGMPLFMVDATAGFSLMGHLIYGVILAPVAFRILKSAHGR
;
A
#
# COMPACT_ATOMS: atom_id res chain seq x y z
N MET A 1 9.38 50.40 -19.48
CA MET A 1 9.26 49.98 -18.06
C MET A 1 8.47 48.69 -18.04
N SER A 2 9.16 47.55 -17.99
CA SER A 2 8.51 46.23 -17.98
C SER A 2 8.20 45.85 -16.54
N ALA A 3 6.92 45.80 -16.18
CA ALA A 3 6.48 45.30 -14.88
C ALA A 3 6.69 43.78 -14.83
N THR A 4 7.62 43.33 -14.00
CA THR A 4 7.73 41.93 -13.59
C THR A 4 6.55 41.59 -12.70
N SER A 5 5.56 40.87 -13.24
CA SER A 5 4.45 40.34 -12.45
C SER A 5 4.98 39.42 -11.34
N PRO A 6 4.48 39.53 -10.09
CA PRO A 6 4.91 38.65 -9.02
C PRO A 6 4.41 37.23 -9.29
N VAL A 7 5.32 36.26 -9.26
CA VAL A 7 4.97 34.83 -9.28
C VAL A 7 4.23 34.51 -7.99
N ALA A 8 2.89 34.54 -8.04
CA ALA A 8 2.07 34.11 -6.93
C ALA A 8 2.31 32.61 -6.69
N HIS A 9 2.93 32.26 -5.55
CA HIS A 9 2.85 30.90 -5.04
C HIS A 9 1.36 30.53 -4.89
N GLN A 10 0.93 29.44 -5.53
CA GLN A 10 -0.45 28.95 -5.51
C GLN A 10 -0.56 27.80 -4.47
N PRO A 11 -0.60 28.08 -3.16
CA PRO A 11 -0.60 27.05 -2.10
C PRO A 11 -1.75 26.05 -2.27
N HIS A 12 -2.89 26.51 -2.80
CA HIS A 12 -4.07 25.67 -3.01
C HIS A 12 -3.86 24.54 -4.02
N ALA A 13 -2.98 24.69 -5.02
CA ALA A 13 -2.70 23.63 -5.98
C ALA A 13 -1.92 22.48 -5.32
N PHE A 14 -0.86 22.82 -4.57
CA PHE A 14 -0.05 21.84 -3.84
C PHE A 14 -0.88 21.01 -2.85
N THR A 15 -1.71 21.66 -2.03
CA THR A 15 -2.58 20.99 -1.06
C THR A 15 -3.58 20.05 -1.73
N ARG A 16 -4.17 20.45 -2.86
CA ARG A 16 -5.09 19.58 -3.64
C ARG A 16 -4.38 18.36 -4.23
N HIS A 17 -3.15 18.54 -4.72
CA HIS A 17 -2.36 17.42 -5.24
C HIS A 17 -1.99 16.43 -4.13
N LEU A 18 -1.57 16.91 -2.97
CA LEU A 18 -1.23 16.06 -1.83
C LEU A 18 -2.46 15.33 -1.29
N ALA A 19 -3.57 16.04 -1.08
CA ALA A 19 -4.83 15.43 -0.63
C ALA A 19 -5.26 14.30 -1.59
N ARG A 20 -5.17 14.52 -2.90
CA ARG A 20 -5.50 13.50 -3.90
C ARG A 20 -4.58 12.27 -3.83
N ARG A 21 -3.27 12.47 -3.62
CA ARG A 21 -2.32 11.35 -3.44
C ARG A 21 -2.67 10.55 -2.20
N ILE A 22 -2.96 11.23 -1.08
CA ILE A 22 -3.40 10.59 0.17
C ILE A 22 -4.67 9.78 -0.08
N THR A 23 -5.71 10.38 -0.69
CA THR A 23 -6.96 9.67 -0.99
C THR A 23 -6.71 8.45 -1.88
N ALA A 24 -5.87 8.57 -2.92
CA ALA A 24 -5.53 7.46 -3.80
C ALA A 24 -4.87 6.30 -3.02
N GLY A 25 -3.96 6.62 -2.10
CA GLY A 25 -3.30 5.62 -1.25
C GLY A 25 -4.24 4.97 -0.24
N VAL A 26 -5.14 5.74 0.40
CA VAL A 26 -6.17 5.17 1.29
C VAL A 26 -7.06 4.22 0.52
N THR A 27 -7.65 4.67 -0.59
CA THR A 27 -8.61 3.87 -1.35
C THR A 27 -7.98 2.62 -1.93
N GLY A 28 -6.78 2.73 -2.49
CA GLY A 28 -6.05 1.57 -3.02
C GLY A 28 -5.58 0.63 -1.91
N GLY A 29 -5.10 1.16 -0.78
CA GLY A 29 -4.66 0.38 0.38
C GLY A 29 -5.80 -0.40 1.01
N ILE A 30 -6.99 0.22 1.15
CA ILE A 30 -8.20 -0.48 1.60
C ILE A 30 -8.59 -1.56 0.59
N ALA A 31 -8.67 -1.24 -0.70
CA ALA A 31 -9.09 -2.22 -1.71
C ALA A 31 -8.17 -3.45 -1.75
N GLY A 32 -6.85 -3.24 -1.78
CA GLY A 32 -5.88 -4.33 -1.74
C GLY A 32 -5.89 -5.06 -0.41
N GLY A 33 -5.93 -4.33 0.71
CA GLY A 33 -5.89 -4.87 2.06
C GLY A 33 -7.12 -5.67 2.44
N LEU A 34 -8.30 -5.36 1.90
CA LEU A 34 -9.49 -6.19 2.07
C LEU A 34 -9.33 -7.55 1.40
N VAL A 35 -8.88 -7.57 0.13
CA VAL A 35 -8.67 -8.82 -0.60
C VAL A 35 -7.56 -9.65 0.04
N PHE A 36 -6.44 -9.02 0.40
CA PHE A 36 -5.35 -9.71 1.08
C PHE A 36 -5.77 -10.19 2.48
N GLY A 37 -6.48 -9.36 3.24
CA GLY A 37 -7.01 -9.74 4.55
C GLY A 37 -7.95 -10.95 4.49
N VAL A 38 -8.79 -11.07 3.46
CA VAL A 38 -9.63 -12.27 3.22
C VAL A 38 -8.76 -13.50 2.95
N LEU A 39 -7.73 -13.38 2.11
CA LEU A 39 -6.79 -14.50 1.87
C LEU A 39 -6.11 -14.93 3.17
N MET A 40 -5.65 -13.98 3.99
CA MET A 40 -5.04 -14.29 5.28
C MET A 40 -6.04 -14.94 6.25
N ALA A 41 -7.31 -14.52 6.23
CA ALA A 41 -8.36 -15.13 7.04
C ALA A 41 -8.59 -16.60 6.65
N MET A 42 -8.70 -16.88 5.35
CA MET A 42 -8.86 -18.24 4.82
C MET A 42 -7.68 -19.15 5.16
N MET A 43 -6.49 -18.57 5.28
CA MET A 43 -5.25 -19.27 5.62
C MET A 43 -4.97 -19.34 7.12
N GLY A 44 -5.80 -18.74 7.97
CA GLY A 44 -5.56 -18.69 9.42
C GLY A 44 -4.36 -17.82 9.85
N MET A 45 -3.93 -16.88 9.01
CA MET A 45 -2.71 -16.07 9.23
C MET A 45 -2.98 -14.77 10.00
N LEU A 46 -4.24 -14.40 10.24
CA LEU A 46 -4.59 -13.16 10.95
C LEU A 46 -4.07 -13.09 12.40
N PRO A 47 -4.11 -14.17 13.21
CA PRO A 47 -3.54 -14.14 14.57
C PRO A 47 -2.03 -13.84 14.58
N MET A 48 -1.28 -14.24 13.55
CA MET A 48 0.14 -13.90 13.43
C MET A 48 0.37 -12.39 13.28
N ILE A 49 -0.54 -11.67 12.62
CA ILE A 49 -0.47 -10.20 12.55
C ILE A 49 -0.90 -9.58 13.88
N ALA A 50 -1.90 -10.16 14.54
CA ALA A 50 -2.39 -9.69 15.83
C ALA A 50 -1.30 -9.78 16.93
N SER A 51 -0.45 -10.80 16.87
CA SER A 51 0.60 -11.02 17.88
C SER A 51 1.66 -9.91 17.88
N MET A 52 1.80 -9.16 16.78
CA MET A 52 2.65 -7.96 16.70
C MET A 52 2.26 -6.88 17.72
N VAL A 53 1.02 -6.91 18.22
CA VAL A 53 0.50 -6.01 19.25
C VAL A 53 0.07 -6.75 20.52
N GLY A 54 0.54 -7.99 20.70
CA GLY A 54 0.27 -8.82 21.88
C GLY A 54 -1.15 -9.38 21.96
N SER A 55 -1.84 -9.57 20.83
CA SER A 55 -3.20 -10.11 20.75
C SER A 55 -3.25 -11.38 19.90
N ASP A 56 -4.15 -12.31 20.22
CA ASP A 56 -4.40 -13.51 19.40
C ASP A 56 -5.72 -13.43 18.59
N SER A 57 -6.46 -12.33 18.72
CA SER A 57 -7.72 -12.13 18.01
C SER A 57 -7.51 -11.90 16.51
N ALA A 58 -8.11 -12.77 15.68
CA ALA A 58 -8.12 -12.62 14.22
C ALA A 58 -8.73 -11.28 13.77
N LEU A 59 -9.73 -10.75 14.49
CA LEU A 59 -10.33 -9.45 14.19
C LEU A 59 -9.34 -8.31 14.45
N VAL A 60 -8.57 -8.38 15.54
CA VAL A 60 -7.49 -7.41 15.81
C VAL A 60 -6.43 -7.49 14.72
N GLY A 61 -6.00 -8.70 14.34
CA GLY A 61 -5.04 -8.91 13.26
C GLY A 61 -5.52 -8.34 11.92
N PHE A 62 -6.81 -8.50 11.60
CA PHE A 62 -7.41 -7.90 10.41
C PHE A 62 -7.40 -6.36 10.46
N GLY A 63 -7.74 -5.77 11.62
CA GLY A 63 -7.67 -4.32 11.82
C GLY A 63 -6.25 -3.77 11.64
N ILE A 64 -5.25 -4.41 12.25
CA ILE A 64 -3.84 -4.05 12.10
C ILE A 64 -3.38 -4.21 10.65
N HIS A 65 -3.76 -5.30 10.00
CA HIS A 65 -3.47 -5.51 8.58
C HIS A 65 -4.03 -4.38 7.70
N LEU A 66 -5.27 -3.93 7.95
CA LEU A 66 -5.89 -2.86 7.17
C LEU A 66 -5.19 -1.51 7.41
N VAL A 67 -4.78 -1.22 8.64
CA VAL A 67 -3.98 -0.02 8.97
C VAL A 67 -2.65 -0.04 8.23
N ILE A 68 -1.92 -1.16 8.29
CA ILE A 68 -0.66 -1.35 7.56
C ILE A 68 -0.88 -1.18 6.06
N SER A 69 -1.94 -1.76 5.51
CA SER A 69 -2.29 -1.63 4.09
C SER A 69 -2.50 -0.17 3.67
N ILE A 70 -3.18 0.64 4.49
CA ILE A 70 -3.35 2.07 4.22
C ILE A 70 -2.00 2.80 4.22
N LEU A 71 -1.15 2.54 5.22
CA LEU A 71 0.18 3.17 5.34
C LEU A 71 1.07 2.81 4.15
N ILE A 72 1.06 1.54 3.73
CA ILE A 72 1.75 1.07 2.53
C ILE A 72 1.19 1.77 1.28
N GLY A 73 -0.13 1.91 1.17
CA GLY A 73 -0.77 2.64 0.08
C GLY A 73 -0.32 4.11 -0.02
N TRP A 74 -0.14 4.79 1.11
CA TRP A 74 0.48 6.12 1.16
C TRP A 74 1.93 6.12 0.73
N GLY A 75 2.70 5.13 1.18
CA GLY A 75 4.10 4.95 0.79
C GLY A 75 4.28 4.87 -0.73
N LEU A 76 3.32 4.30 -1.46
CA LEU A 76 3.33 4.32 -2.92
C LEU A 76 2.89 5.68 -3.49
N THR A 77 1.76 6.19 -3.02
CA THR A 77 1.04 7.26 -3.73
C THR A 77 1.54 8.66 -3.42
N VAL A 78 2.04 8.93 -2.22
CA VAL A 78 2.53 10.27 -1.83
C VAL A 78 3.82 10.63 -2.59
N PRO A 79 4.89 9.80 -2.56
CA PRO A 79 6.11 10.07 -3.32
C PRO A 79 6.03 9.65 -4.80
N PHE A 80 5.37 8.53 -5.13
CA PHE A 80 5.52 7.88 -6.44
C PHE A 80 4.28 7.94 -7.34
N SER A 81 3.30 8.81 -7.07
CA SER A 81 2.11 8.94 -7.94
C SER A 81 2.44 9.21 -9.40
N GLY A 82 3.57 9.87 -9.69
CA GLY A 82 4.00 10.17 -11.06
C GLY A 82 4.40 8.93 -11.87
N LEU A 83 4.68 7.80 -11.21
CA LEU A 83 4.99 6.54 -11.89
C LEU A 83 3.72 5.85 -12.42
N LEU A 84 2.55 6.14 -11.84
CA LEU A 84 1.27 5.53 -12.18
C LEU A 84 0.63 6.26 -13.38
N THR A 85 1.07 5.94 -14.60
CA THR A 85 0.64 6.66 -15.83
C THR A 85 -0.42 5.93 -16.66
N SER A 86 -0.58 4.62 -16.48
CA SER A 86 -1.59 3.80 -17.14
C SER A 86 -1.97 2.61 -16.25
N TYR A 87 -3.09 1.93 -16.50
CA TYR A 87 -3.46 0.74 -15.74
C TYR A 87 -2.40 -0.37 -15.81
N GLY A 88 -1.85 -0.64 -17.00
CA GLY A 88 -0.79 -1.64 -17.17
C GLY A 88 0.49 -1.28 -16.42
N ARG A 89 0.93 -0.01 -16.52
CA ARG A 89 2.11 0.45 -15.77
C ARG A 89 1.86 0.45 -14.26
N ALA A 90 0.66 0.84 -13.83
CA ALA A 90 0.26 0.81 -12.43
C ALA A 90 0.26 -0.63 -11.89
N ALA A 91 -0.26 -1.61 -12.65
CA ALA A 91 -0.21 -3.02 -12.28
C ALA A 91 1.23 -3.52 -12.12
N LEU A 92 2.13 -3.21 -13.06
CA LEU A 92 3.55 -3.59 -12.99
C LEU A 92 4.26 -2.97 -11.78
N ILE A 93 4.04 -1.68 -11.54
CA ILE A 93 4.57 -0.98 -10.35
C ILE A 93 3.98 -1.60 -9.09
N GLY A 94 2.69 -1.91 -9.09
CA GLY A 94 1.99 -2.57 -8.00
C GLY A 94 2.62 -3.92 -7.66
N LEU A 95 2.89 -4.77 -8.65
CA LEU A 95 3.56 -6.05 -8.47
C LEU A 95 4.96 -5.89 -7.87
N ALA A 96 5.77 -4.98 -8.41
CA ALA A 96 7.10 -4.70 -7.89
C ALA A 96 7.06 -4.16 -6.45
N TYR A 97 6.10 -3.28 -6.17
CA TYR A 97 5.89 -2.71 -4.84
C TYR A 97 5.38 -3.75 -3.84
N GLY A 98 4.50 -4.65 -4.28
CA GLY A 98 4.05 -5.81 -3.50
C GLY A 98 5.22 -6.74 -3.15
N ALA A 99 6.04 -7.10 -4.15
CA ALA A 99 7.24 -7.91 -3.93
C ALA A 99 8.23 -7.24 -2.97
N LEU A 100 8.43 -5.93 -3.07
CA LEU A 100 9.22 -5.16 -2.11
C LEU A 100 8.68 -5.31 -0.68
N TRP A 101 7.37 -5.12 -0.48
CA TRP A 101 6.75 -5.25 0.84
C TRP A 101 6.68 -6.69 1.35
N TRP A 102 6.69 -7.68 0.46
CA TRP A 102 6.88 -9.07 0.86
C TRP A 102 8.28 -9.29 1.46
N VAL A 103 9.33 -8.71 0.89
CA VAL A 103 10.66 -8.79 1.52
C VAL A 103 10.69 -8.03 2.85
N LEU A 104 10.11 -6.83 2.90
CA LEU A 104 10.18 -5.98 4.09
C LEU A 104 9.28 -6.49 5.23
N GLY A 105 8.06 -6.91 4.95
CA GLY A 105 7.07 -7.28 5.97
C GLY A 105 7.34 -8.66 6.58
N PRO A 106 6.92 -9.75 5.91
CA PRO A 106 6.97 -11.10 6.45
C PRO A 106 8.39 -11.70 6.54
N LEU A 107 9.37 -11.23 5.77
CA LEU A 107 10.74 -11.78 5.82
C LEU A 107 11.71 -11.00 6.73
N LEU A 108 11.37 -9.75 7.08
CA LEU A 108 12.25 -8.87 7.85
C LEU A 108 11.56 -8.26 9.08
N ILE A 109 10.53 -7.41 8.90
CA ILE A 109 9.90 -6.67 10.00
C ILE A 109 9.18 -7.61 10.97
N MET A 110 8.32 -8.51 10.48
CA MET A 110 7.62 -9.45 11.36
C MET A 110 8.58 -10.38 12.10
N PRO A 111 9.54 -11.05 11.43
CA PRO A 111 10.51 -11.89 12.14
C PRO A 111 11.35 -11.15 13.18
N THR A 112 11.78 -9.90 12.90
CA THR A 112 12.50 -9.10 13.91
C THR A 112 11.63 -8.80 15.13
N MET A 113 10.36 -8.45 14.94
CA MET A 113 9.42 -8.15 16.04
C MET A 113 9.09 -9.39 16.89
N LEU A 114 9.01 -10.57 16.26
CA LEU A 114 8.57 -11.81 16.89
C LEU A 114 9.73 -12.74 17.30
N GLY A 115 10.98 -12.34 17.09
CA GLY A 115 12.16 -13.16 17.38
C GLY A 115 12.28 -14.41 16.50
N MET A 116 11.73 -14.38 15.29
CA MET A 116 11.82 -15.49 14.32
C MET A 116 13.07 -15.34 13.42
N PRO A 117 13.53 -16.43 12.77
CA PRO A 117 14.61 -16.35 11.79
C PRO A 117 14.27 -15.44 10.60
N LEU A 118 15.23 -14.60 10.20
CA LEU A 118 15.07 -13.65 9.09
C LEU A 118 15.23 -14.34 7.72
N PHE A 119 14.53 -13.83 6.71
CA PHE A 119 14.67 -14.25 5.30
C PHE A 119 14.45 -15.75 5.05
N MET A 120 13.64 -16.41 5.87
CA MET A 120 13.21 -17.78 5.64
C MET A 120 12.24 -17.83 4.45
N VAL A 121 12.62 -18.56 3.39
CA VAL A 121 11.77 -18.74 2.20
C VAL A 121 11.24 -20.17 2.19
N ASP A 122 10.08 -20.35 2.82
CA ASP A 122 9.34 -21.62 2.88
C ASP A 122 7.98 -21.51 2.14
N ALA A 123 7.13 -22.53 2.30
CA ALA A 123 5.79 -22.52 1.70
C ALA A 123 4.93 -21.35 2.20
N THR A 124 5.02 -21.00 3.49
CA THR A 124 4.31 -19.87 4.10
C THR A 124 4.78 -18.55 3.48
N ALA A 125 6.08 -18.38 3.28
CA ALA A 125 6.65 -17.24 2.57
C ALA A 125 6.15 -17.16 1.13
N GLY A 126 6.00 -18.30 0.45
CA GLY A 126 5.42 -18.39 -0.90
C GLY A 126 3.97 -17.91 -0.96
N PHE A 127 3.11 -18.36 -0.03
CA PHE A 127 1.74 -17.87 0.05
C PHE A 127 1.67 -16.39 0.43
N SER A 128 2.57 -15.94 1.31
CA SER A 128 2.69 -14.53 1.66
C SER A 128 3.08 -13.69 0.44
N LEU A 129 4.00 -14.17 -0.42
CA LEU A 129 4.35 -13.51 -1.68
C LEU A 129 3.12 -13.32 -2.56
N MET A 130 2.33 -14.39 -2.76
CA MET A 130 1.10 -14.34 -3.53
C MET A 130 0.15 -13.25 -3.00
N GLY A 131 -0.07 -13.20 -1.68
CA GLY A 131 -0.91 -12.19 -1.06
C GLY A 131 -0.40 -10.76 -1.28
N HIS A 132 0.91 -10.53 -1.18
CA HIS A 132 1.51 -9.22 -1.42
C HIS A 132 1.46 -8.80 -2.90
N LEU A 133 1.61 -9.73 -3.84
CA LEU A 133 1.45 -9.46 -5.27
C LEU A 133 0.00 -9.11 -5.60
N ILE A 134 -0.96 -9.83 -5.04
CA ILE A 134 -2.40 -9.55 -5.19
C ILE A 134 -2.73 -8.17 -4.59
N TYR A 135 -2.22 -7.87 -3.40
CA TYR A 135 -2.35 -6.56 -2.78
C TYR A 135 -1.83 -5.46 -3.70
N GLY A 136 -0.60 -5.61 -4.21
CA GLY A 136 0.04 -4.62 -5.07
C GLY A 136 -0.69 -4.38 -6.40
N VAL A 137 -1.12 -5.47 -7.06
CA VAL A 137 -1.83 -5.39 -8.35
C VAL A 137 -3.24 -4.82 -8.22
N ILE A 138 -3.81 -4.79 -7.01
CA ILE A 138 -5.08 -4.10 -6.74
C ILE A 138 -4.84 -2.64 -6.33
N LEU A 139 -3.92 -2.42 -5.38
CA LEU A 139 -3.56 -1.11 -4.83
C LEU A 139 -3.29 -0.09 -5.94
N ALA A 140 -2.35 -0.40 -6.83
CA ALA A 140 -1.82 0.60 -7.76
C ALA A 140 -2.81 0.98 -8.88
N PRO A 141 -3.55 0.04 -9.51
CA PRO A 141 -4.62 0.39 -10.44
C PRO A 141 -5.78 1.18 -9.82
N VAL A 142 -6.18 0.84 -8.59
CA VAL A 142 -7.21 1.60 -7.86
C VAL A 142 -6.72 3.01 -7.58
N ALA A 143 -5.49 3.15 -7.07
CA ALA A 143 -4.87 4.45 -6.86
C ALA A 143 -4.77 5.26 -8.16
N PHE A 144 -4.36 4.64 -9.28
CA PHE A 144 -4.32 5.27 -10.59
C PHE A 144 -5.69 5.83 -11.02
N ARG A 145 -6.78 5.08 -10.80
CA ARG A 145 -8.13 5.55 -11.11
C ARG A 145 -8.52 6.80 -10.32
N ILE A 146 -8.15 6.87 -9.03
CA ILE A 146 -8.37 8.06 -8.19
C ILE A 146 -7.48 9.24 -8.65
N LEU A 147 -6.25 8.97 -9.06
CA LEU A 147 -5.34 10.01 -9.57
C LEU A 147 -5.80 10.56 -10.94
N LYS A 148 -6.36 9.72 -11.81
CA LYS A 148 -6.82 10.08 -13.16
C LYS A 148 -8.10 10.91 -13.16
N SER A 149 -9.05 10.62 -12.26
CA SER A 149 -10.38 11.26 -12.22
C SER A 149 -10.37 12.78 -12.01
N ALA A 150 -9.20 13.38 -11.74
CA ALA A 150 -9.02 14.83 -11.63
C ALA A 150 -8.63 15.56 -12.94
N HIS A 151 -8.33 14.84 -14.04
CA HIS A 151 -7.99 15.45 -15.34
C HIS A 151 -9.17 15.49 -16.32
N GLY A 152 -10.37 15.08 -15.89
CA GLY A 152 -11.57 14.97 -16.74
C GLY A 152 -12.67 15.98 -16.40
N ARG A 153 -12.32 17.15 -15.86
CA ARG A 153 -13.23 18.31 -15.74
C ARG A 153 -12.59 19.51 -16.39
#